data_AF-A0A3S5JFL9-F1
#
_entry.id   AF-A0A3S5JFL9-F1
#
_cell.length_a   1.000
_cell.length_b   1.000
_cell.length_c   1.000
_cell.angle_alpha   90.00
_cell.angle_beta   90.00
_cell.angle_gamma   90.00
#
_symmetry.space_group_name_H-M   'P 1'
#
loop_
_entity.id
_entity.type
_entity.pdbx_description
1 polymer ?
#
loop_
_entity_poly.entity_id
_entity_poly.type
_entity_poly.pdbx_seq_one_letter_code
_entity_poly.pdbx_strand_id
1 'polypeptide(L)'
;MNDDFESKEEGEASVFEGCVLIVIGIIFLIVILGVISEGRVTKPITDKLAETIKNNPEFFFGDLAQNSNQTRENVRKNLIALARAKPFSNYDSCVKERFELYQSSEIVKQGVLIDYNSSKEDEVIKALIDTHIIQKETIITYPHNLNDLDKLFNWDRDNGMKYIYDILDLMDRNYSKDETWSFIYSLTEDECVRKAFPNDD
;
A
#
# COMPACT_ATOMS: atom_id res chain seq x y z
N MET A 1 59.13 -23.28 8.12
CA MET A 1 58.55 -22.35 7.11
C MET A 1 57.15 -22.85 6.88
N ASN A 2 56.21 -22.71 7.83
CA ASN A 2 55.76 -21.48 8.52
C ASN A 2 55.30 -20.45 7.47
N ASP A 3 54.07 -19.98 7.41
CA ASP A 3 52.96 -19.98 8.38
C ASP A 3 51.59 -19.94 7.66
N ASP A 4 50.59 -20.25 8.48
CA ASP A 4 49.15 -20.25 8.26
C ASP A 4 48.57 -18.93 7.71
N PHE A 5 47.54 -19.04 6.85
CA PHE A 5 46.60 -17.94 6.62
C PHE A 5 45.36 -18.16 7.49
N GLU A 6 45.45 -17.55 8.67
CA GLU A 6 44.43 -17.43 9.69
C GLU A 6 43.33 -16.44 9.25
N SER A 7 42.11 -16.74 9.71
CA SER A 7 40.85 -16.02 9.55
C SER A 7 40.89 -14.52 9.86
N LYS A 8 40.13 -13.71 9.10
CA LYS A 8 39.60 -12.41 9.57
C LYS A 8 38.42 -11.92 8.72
N GLU A 9 37.24 -12.46 8.99
CA GLU A 9 35.94 -11.81 8.70
C GLU A 9 35.13 -11.75 10.00
N GLU A 10 35.57 -10.90 10.93
CA GLU A 10 34.74 -10.41 12.03
C GLU A 10 35.07 -8.92 12.17
N GLY A 11 34.18 -8.04 11.73
CA GLY A 11 34.45 -6.60 11.76
C GLY A 11 33.29 -5.64 11.51
N GLU A 12 32.14 -6.07 11.01
CA GLU A 12 31.05 -5.13 10.68
C GLU A 12 29.74 -5.35 11.48
N ALA A 13 29.64 -6.42 12.28
CA ALA A 13 28.46 -6.65 13.12
C ALA A 13 28.47 -5.88 14.46
N SER A 14 29.62 -5.37 14.92
CA SER A 14 29.74 -4.77 16.26
C SER A 14 29.43 -3.27 16.34
N VAL A 15 29.41 -2.55 15.21
CA VAL A 15 29.22 -1.09 15.20
C VAL A 15 27.73 -0.71 15.29
N PHE A 16 26.85 -1.47 14.63
CA PHE A 16 25.40 -1.21 14.66
C PHE A 16 24.76 -1.55 16.01
N GLU A 17 25.21 -2.63 16.65
CA GLU A 17 24.72 -3.03 17.98
C GLU A 17 25.17 -2.03 19.07
N GLY A 18 26.36 -1.45 18.91
CA GLY A 18 26.85 -0.35 19.75
C GLY A 18 26.02 0.93 19.64
N CYS A 19 25.62 1.33 18.43
CA CYS A 19 24.82 2.55 18.24
C CYS A 19 23.40 2.44 18.84
N VAL A 20 22.75 1.29 18.73
CA VAL A 20 21.42 1.07 19.32
C VAL A 20 21.49 1.05 20.85
N LEU A 21 22.52 0.42 21.42
CA LEU A 21 22.75 0.43 22.87
C LEU A 21 23.11 1.82 23.40
N ILE A 22 23.80 2.67 22.62
CA ILE A 22 24.09 4.06 22.99
C ILE A 22 22.81 4.89 23.03
N VAL A 23 21.90 4.74 22.04
CA VAL A 23 20.64 5.50 22.02
C VAL A 23 19.71 5.07 23.16
N ILE A 24 19.57 3.77 23.39
CA ILE A 24 18.79 3.25 24.53
C ILE A 24 19.42 3.67 25.86
N GLY A 25 20.75 3.63 25.94
CA GLY A 25 21.52 4.10 27.10
C GLY A 25 21.33 5.58 27.40
N ILE A 26 21.31 6.44 26.37
CA ILE A 26 21.04 7.89 26.51
C ILE A 26 19.60 8.12 26.98
N ILE A 27 18.62 7.41 26.43
CA ILE A 27 17.22 7.50 26.87
C ILE A 27 17.09 7.07 28.34
N PHE A 28 17.75 5.97 28.73
CA PHE A 28 17.76 5.48 30.10
C PHE A 28 18.46 6.45 31.06
N LEU A 29 19.56 7.09 30.63
CA LEU A 29 20.27 8.13 31.39
C LEU A 29 19.42 9.39 31.56
N ILE A 30 18.64 9.79 30.55
CA ILE A 30 17.71 10.93 30.63
C ILE A 30 16.57 10.61 31.60
N VAL A 31 16.04 9.39 31.58
CA VAL A 31 14.99 8.95 32.51
C VAL A 31 15.53 8.88 33.94
N ILE A 32 16.72 8.30 34.16
CA ILE A 32 17.34 8.21 35.49
C ILE A 32 17.73 9.59 36.02
N LEU A 33 18.33 10.46 35.21
CA LEU A 33 18.65 11.84 35.60
C LEU A 33 17.38 12.68 35.84
N GLY A 34 16.30 12.39 35.12
CA GLY A 34 14.97 12.98 35.34
C GLY A 34 14.31 12.54 36.64
N VAL A 35 14.65 11.35 37.15
CA VAL A 35 14.13 10.81 38.43
C VAL A 35 14.98 11.26 39.63
N ILE A 36 16.29 11.48 39.46
CA ILE A 36 17.20 11.89 40.55
C ILE A 36 17.17 13.41 40.80
N SER A 37 16.79 14.20 39.81
CA SER A 37 16.66 15.66 39.92
C SER A 37 15.19 16.02 40.10
N GLU A 38 14.77 16.43 41.30
CA GLU A 38 13.42 16.96 41.59
C GLU A 38 13.11 18.23 40.76
N GLY A 39 12.90 18.06 39.46
CA GLY A 39 12.23 19.00 38.55
C GLY A 39 12.83 20.40 38.36
N ARG A 40 13.98 20.74 38.95
CA ARG A 40 14.48 22.14 38.93
C ARG A 40 15.36 22.52 37.74
N VAL A 41 15.97 21.56 37.05
CA VAL A 41 16.87 21.85 35.89
C VAL A 41 16.36 21.25 34.58
N THR A 42 15.59 20.16 34.64
CA THR A 42 15.19 19.38 33.46
C THR A 42 13.94 19.91 32.77
N LYS A 43 13.01 20.56 33.49
CA LYS A 43 11.78 21.14 32.93
C LYS A 43 12.01 22.08 31.74
N PRO A 44 12.84 23.14 31.82
CA PRO A 44 13.01 24.06 30.70
C PRO A 44 13.68 23.42 29.48
N ILE A 45 14.46 22.34 29.66
CA ILE A 45 15.11 21.60 28.57
C ILE A 45 14.14 20.60 27.94
N THR A 46 13.36 19.89 28.75
CA THR A 46 12.32 18.96 28.26
C THR A 46 11.17 19.69 27.59
N ASP A 47 10.77 20.87 28.09
CA ASP A 47 9.73 21.69 27.47
C ASP A 47 10.20 22.27 26.13
N LYS A 48 11.45 22.77 26.04
CA LYS A 48 12.02 23.22 24.75
C LYS A 48 12.22 22.09 23.75
N LEU A 49 12.61 20.91 24.21
CA LEU A 49 12.76 19.72 23.35
C LEU A 49 11.39 19.24 22.86
N ALA A 50 10.38 19.21 23.73
CA ALA A 50 9.00 18.87 23.36
C ALA A 50 8.40 19.90 22.39
N GLU A 51 8.67 21.19 22.60
CA GLU A 51 8.25 22.27 21.69
C GLU A 51 8.96 22.18 20.33
N THR A 52 10.25 21.83 20.31
CA THR A 52 11.02 21.63 19.06
C THR A 52 10.54 20.40 18.28
N ILE A 53 10.24 19.29 18.97
CA ILE A 53 9.69 18.06 18.37
C ILE A 53 8.27 18.32 17.84
N LYS A 54 7.45 19.07 18.58
CA LYS A 54 6.08 19.44 18.16
C LYS A 54 6.08 20.34 16.91
N ASN A 55 7.06 21.23 16.80
CA ASN A 55 7.16 22.18 15.70
C ASN A 55 7.92 21.62 14.48
N ASN A 56 8.70 20.54 14.63
CA ASN A 56 9.45 19.89 13.54
C ASN A 56 9.41 18.35 13.63
N PRO A 57 8.25 17.71 13.51
CA PRO A 57 8.12 16.25 13.65
C PRO A 57 8.87 15.46 12.56
N GLU A 58 9.02 16.06 11.37
CA GLU A 58 9.73 15.46 10.23
C GLU A 58 11.23 15.29 10.50
N PHE A 59 11.83 16.14 11.33
CA PHE A 59 13.27 16.11 11.62
C PHE A 59 13.69 14.91 12.49
N PHE A 60 12.76 14.33 13.27
CA PHE A 60 13.06 13.22 14.18
C PHE A 60 12.55 11.86 13.68
N PHE A 61 11.42 11.83 12.98
CA PHE A 61 10.82 10.60 12.49
C PHE A 61 10.92 10.41 10.98
N GLY A 62 11.21 11.47 10.22
CA GLY A 62 11.30 11.42 8.75
C GLY A 62 12.36 10.43 8.27
N ASP A 63 13.59 10.56 8.76
CA ASP A 63 14.71 9.72 8.31
C ASP A 63 14.59 8.25 8.76
N LEU A 64 14.08 8.00 9.97
CA LEU A 64 13.84 6.64 10.49
C LEU A 64 12.64 5.96 9.80
N ALA A 65 11.58 6.72 9.50
CA ALA A 65 10.42 6.22 8.76
C ALA A 65 10.76 5.96 7.28
N GLN A 66 11.56 6.83 6.65
CA GLN A 66 12.02 6.61 5.27
C GLN A 66 12.90 5.37 5.14
N ASN A 67 13.87 5.18 6.05
CA ASN A 67 14.75 4.02 6.00
C ASN A 67 14.01 2.70 6.23
N SER A 68 13.04 2.69 7.15
CA SER A 68 12.22 1.50 7.42
C SER A 68 11.25 1.15 6.28
N ASN A 69 10.61 2.14 5.66
CA ASN A 69 9.75 1.92 4.49
C ASN A 69 10.55 1.40 3.29
N GLN A 70 11.71 1.99 3.03
CA GLN A 70 12.57 1.57 1.92
C GLN A 70 13.13 0.16 2.14
N THR A 71 13.47 -0.19 3.38
CA THR A 71 13.87 -1.55 3.74
C THR A 71 12.73 -2.55 3.51
N ARG A 72 11.50 -2.22 3.92
CA ARG A 72 10.33 -3.10 3.72
C ARG A 72 10.04 -3.35 2.24
N GLU A 73 10.09 -2.30 1.42
CA GLU A 73 9.90 -2.41 -0.03
C GLU A 73 10.99 -3.27 -0.69
N ASN A 74 12.24 -3.13 -0.25
CA ASN A 74 13.34 -3.96 -0.77
C ASN A 74 13.16 -5.44 -0.40
N VAL A 75 12.77 -5.73 0.85
CA VAL A 75 12.46 -7.10 1.29
C VAL A 75 11.32 -7.69 0.46
N ARG A 76 10.25 -6.94 0.26
CA ARG A 76 9.11 -7.36 -0.57
C ARG A 76 9.55 -7.69 -2.00
N LYS A 77 10.30 -6.81 -2.65
CA LYS A 77 10.82 -7.04 -4.02
C LYS A 77 11.68 -8.31 -4.11
N ASN A 78 12.53 -8.54 -3.11
CA ASN A 78 13.36 -9.74 -3.05
C ASN A 78 12.50 -11.01 -2.87
N LEU A 79 11.47 -10.97 -2.02
CA LEU A 79 10.54 -12.09 -1.85
C LEU A 79 9.77 -12.41 -3.12
N ILE A 80 9.33 -11.39 -3.87
CA ILE A 80 8.69 -11.57 -5.18
C ILE A 80 9.66 -12.23 -6.17
N ALA A 81 10.90 -11.75 -6.23
CA ALA A 81 11.92 -12.34 -7.11
C ALA A 81 12.19 -13.80 -6.76
N LEU A 82 12.30 -14.13 -5.47
CA LEU A 82 12.46 -15.51 -4.99
C LEU A 82 11.23 -16.37 -5.30
N ALA A 83 10.02 -15.83 -5.13
CA ALA A 83 8.78 -16.54 -5.45
C ALA A 83 8.69 -16.89 -6.95
N ARG A 84 9.07 -15.96 -7.83
CA ARG A 84 9.16 -16.20 -9.29
C ARG A 84 10.20 -17.26 -9.65
N ALA A 85 11.35 -17.25 -8.96
CA ALA A 85 12.44 -18.18 -9.23
C ALA A 85 12.20 -19.59 -8.65
N LYS A 86 11.29 -19.73 -7.68
CA LYS A 86 11.01 -21.02 -7.03
C LYS A 86 10.39 -22.01 -8.03
N PRO A 87 11.02 -23.18 -8.26
CA PRO A 87 10.44 -24.23 -9.09
C PRO A 87 9.04 -24.61 -8.57
N PHE A 88 8.07 -24.76 -9.48
CA PHE A 88 6.67 -25.14 -9.20
C PHE A 88 5.81 -24.12 -8.45
N SER A 89 6.29 -22.90 -8.14
CA SER A 89 5.48 -21.88 -7.45
C SER A 89 4.35 -21.31 -8.32
N ASN A 90 4.48 -21.38 -9.65
CA ASN A 90 3.60 -20.77 -10.65
C ASN A 90 3.15 -19.33 -10.26
N TYR A 91 4.08 -18.54 -9.71
CA TYR A 91 3.79 -17.25 -9.08
C TYR A 91 3.03 -16.30 -10.01
N ASP A 92 3.49 -16.13 -11.25
CA ASP A 92 2.85 -15.18 -12.18
C ASP A 92 1.42 -15.60 -12.55
N SER A 93 1.16 -16.92 -12.67
CA SER A 93 -0.21 -17.40 -12.87
C SER A 93 -1.06 -17.20 -11.62
N CYS A 94 -0.52 -17.41 -10.43
CA CYS A 94 -1.22 -17.12 -9.17
C CYS A 94 -1.63 -15.64 -9.12
N VAL A 95 -0.71 -14.72 -9.40
CA VAL A 95 -1.00 -13.27 -9.40
C VAL A 95 -2.08 -12.96 -10.41
N LYS A 96 -1.96 -13.48 -11.63
CA LYS A 96 -2.97 -13.27 -12.69
C LYS A 96 -4.35 -13.77 -12.27
N GLU A 97 -4.47 -15.02 -11.85
CA GLU A 97 -5.76 -15.63 -11.47
C GLU A 97 -6.40 -14.92 -10.28
N ARG A 98 -5.60 -14.54 -9.28
CA ARG A 98 -6.10 -13.82 -8.11
C ARG A 98 -6.54 -12.41 -8.45
N PHE A 99 -5.78 -11.72 -9.30
CA PHE A 99 -6.13 -10.38 -9.75
C PHE A 99 -7.42 -10.38 -10.57
N GLU A 100 -7.57 -11.32 -11.50
CA GLU A 100 -8.82 -11.53 -12.27
C GLU A 100 -10.00 -11.83 -11.33
N LEU A 101 -9.79 -12.63 -10.28
CA LEU A 101 -10.82 -12.91 -9.28
C LEU A 101 -11.28 -11.65 -8.54
N TYR A 102 -10.35 -10.78 -8.11
CA TYR A 102 -10.72 -9.49 -7.51
C TYR A 102 -11.41 -8.56 -8.51
N GLN A 103 -10.92 -8.48 -9.75
CA GLN A 103 -11.56 -7.73 -10.82
C GLN A 103 -12.91 -8.28 -11.23
N SER A 104 -13.26 -9.51 -10.85
CA SER A 104 -14.60 -10.09 -11.07
C SER A 104 -15.53 -9.95 -9.86
N SER A 105 -14.99 -9.61 -8.69
CA SER A 105 -15.73 -9.58 -7.42
C SER A 105 -16.64 -8.36 -7.32
N GLU A 106 -17.94 -8.58 -7.17
CA GLU A 106 -18.91 -7.51 -6.94
C GLU A 106 -18.58 -6.70 -5.68
N ILE A 107 -18.10 -7.34 -4.62
CA ILE A 107 -17.76 -6.68 -3.36
C ILE A 107 -16.60 -5.69 -3.55
N VAL A 108 -15.57 -6.10 -4.31
CA VAL A 108 -14.45 -5.20 -4.62
C VAL A 108 -14.94 -4.05 -5.46
N LYS A 109 -15.72 -4.33 -6.52
CA LYS A 109 -16.25 -3.31 -7.44
C LYS A 109 -17.16 -2.30 -6.77
N GLN A 110 -17.94 -2.70 -5.76
CA GLN A 110 -18.77 -1.79 -4.98
C GLN A 110 -17.95 -0.77 -4.19
N GLY A 111 -16.74 -1.13 -3.77
CA GLY A 111 -15.81 -0.25 -3.05
C GLY A 111 -14.99 0.67 -3.97
N VAL A 112 -14.99 0.41 -5.28
CA VAL A 112 -14.24 1.20 -6.25
C VAL A 112 -15.17 2.17 -6.96
N LEU A 113 -14.96 3.47 -6.70
CA LEU A 113 -15.74 4.53 -7.31
C LEU A 113 -15.30 4.76 -8.76
N ILE A 114 -16.27 5.10 -9.61
CA ILE A 114 -15.98 5.52 -10.99
C ILE A 114 -15.37 6.91 -10.97
N ASP A 115 -14.21 7.06 -11.59
CA ASP A 115 -13.62 8.34 -11.93
C ASP A 115 -14.17 8.85 -13.26
N TYR A 116 -14.81 10.03 -13.20
CA TYR A 116 -15.44 10.68 -14.34
C TYR A 116 -14.64 11.92 -14.73
N ASN A 117 -14.50 12.13 -16.03
CA ASN A 117 -14.04 13.40 -16.57
C ASN A 117 -15.18 14.43 -16.63
N SER A 118 -14.83 15.69 -16.83
CA SER A 118 -15.80 16.77 -17.08
C SER A 118 -16.32 16.79 -18.52
N SER A 119 -16.35 15.64 -19.20
CA SER A 119 -16.78 15.51 -20.59
C SER A 119 -18.31 15.39 -20.66
N LYS A 120 -18.88 15.72 -21.83
CA LYS A 120 -20.33 15.59 -22.04
C LYS A 120 -20.75 14.12 -22.10
N GLU A 121 -19.85 13.28 -22.60
CA GLU A 121 -20.01 11.83 -22.70
C GLU A 121 -20.16 11.22 -21.31
N ASP A 122 -19.30 11.61 -20.36
CA ASP A 122 -19.33 11.14 -18.97
C ASP A 122 -20.60 11.63 -18.24
N GLU A 123 -21.06 12.85 -18.51
CA GLU A 123 -22.35 13.34 -18.01
C GLU A 123 -23.54 12.50 -18.49
N VAL A 124 -23.53 12.09 -19.77
CA VAL A 124 -24.56 11.21 -20.34
C VAL A 124 -24.51 9.83 -19.69
N ILE A 125 -23.33 9.23 -19.55
CA ILE A 125 -23.17 7.93 -18.89
C ILE A 125 -23.67 7.98 -17.45
N LYS A 126 -23.33 9.04 -16.70
CA LYS A 126 -23.80 9.24 -15.33
C LYS A 126 -25.33 9.24 -15.25
N ALA A 127 -25.98 9.99 -16.13
CA ALA A 127 -27.44 10.02 -16.20
C ALA A 127 -28.06 8.66 -16.56
N LEU A 128 -27.41 7.87 -17.42
CA LEU A 128 -27.86 6.52 -17.75
C LEU A 128 -27.79 5.57 -16.54
N ILE A 129 -26.71 5.64 -15.75
CA ILE A 129 -26.58 4.83 -14.52
C ILE A 129 -27.69 5.19 -13.53
N ASP A 130 -27.91 6.49 -13.29
CA ASP A 130 -28.95 6.96 -12.38
C ASP A 130 -30.35 6.51 -12.82
N THR A 131 -30.63 6.56 -14.12
CA THR A 131 -31.96 6.28 -14.69
C THR A 131 -32.24 4.78 -14.82
N HIS A 132 -31.29 3.98 -15.32
CA HIS A 132 -31.54 2.60 -15.71
C HIS A 132 -31.01 1.56 -14.72
N ILE A 133 -29.95 1.88 -13.98
CA ILE A 133 -29.27 0.92 -13.10
C ILE A 133 -29.69 1.11 -11.65
N ILE A 134 -29.57 2.32 -11.12
CA ILE A 134 -29.94 2.60 -9.73
C ILE A 134 -31.44 2.90 -9.60
N GLN A 135 -32.08 3.37 -10.69
CA GLN A 135 -33.52 3.70 -10.74
C GLN A 135 -33.93 4.62 -9.59
N LYS A 136 -33.12 5.66 -9.31
CA LYS A 136 -33.38 6.52 -8.15
C LYS A 136 -34.67 7.31 -8.35
N GLU A 137 -35.64 7.08 -7.46
CA GLU A 137 -36.83 7.94 -7.33
C GLU A 137 -36.53 9.27 -6.62
N THR A 138 -35.31 9.47 -6.08
CA THR A 138 -34.94 10.65 -5.28
C THR A 138 -33.62 11.29 -5.71
N ILE A 139 -33.50 12.60 -5.45
CA ILE A 139 -32.42 13.52 -5.86
C ILE A 139 -31.05 13.22 -5.19
N ILE A 140 -30.95 12.18 -4.37
CA ILE A 140 -29.70 11.87 -3.66
C ILE A 140 -28.71 11.22 -4.62
N THR A 141 -27.72 11.99 -5.05
CA THR A 141 -26.61 11.50 -5.88
C THR A 141 -25.67 10.65 -5.02
N TYR A 142 -25.84 9.33 -5.09
CA TYR A 142 -24.83 8.38 -4.61
C TYR A 142 -23.66 8.32 -5.59
N PRO A 143 -22.41 8.24 -5.10
CA PRO A 143 -21.26 8.01 -5.96
C PRO A 143 -21.39 6.65 -6.64
N HIS A 144 -21.21 6.62 -7.97
CA HIS A 144 -21.29 5.40 -8.76
C HIS A 144 -20.03 4.58 -8.60
N ASN A 145 -20.17 3.25 -8.65
CA ASN A 145 -19.07 2.32 -8.49
C ASN A 145 -18.95 1.38 -9.70
N LEU A 146 -17.88 0.60 -9.79
CA LEU A 146 -17.63 -0.26 -10.95
C LEU A 146 -18.70 -1.34 -11.18
N ASN A 147 -19.42 -1.74 -10.12
CA ASN A 147 -20.53 -2.67 -10.27
C ASN A 147 -21.70 -2.03 -11.02
N ASP A 148 -21.92 -0.72 -10.84
CA ASP A 148 -22.93 0.03 -11.60
C ASP A 148 -22.53 0.16 -13.07
N LEU A 149 -21.23 0.35 -13.35
CA LEU A 149 -20.69 0.41 -14.71
C LEU A 149 -20.83 -0.91 -15.45
N ASP A 150 -20.55 -2.05 -14.79
CA ASP A 150 -20.76 -3.37 -15.36
C ASP A 150 -22.22 -3.64 -15.71
N LYS A 151 -23.13 -3.24 -14.80
CA LYS A 151 -24.57 -3.34 -15.05
C LYS A 151 -25.00 -2.47 -16.22
N LEU A 152 -24.44 -1.25 -16.34
CA LEU A 152 -24.71 -0.39 -17.48
C LEU A 152 -24.23 -1.01 -18.79
N PHE A 153 -23.02 -1.58 -18.82
CA PHE A 153 -22.49 -2.26 -19.99
C PHE A 153 -23.41 -3.40 -20.46
N ASN A 154 -23.87 -4.23 -19.52
CA ASN A 154 -24.80 -5.32 -19.83
C ASN A 154 -26.17 -4.78 -20.31
N TRP A 155 -26.68 -3.74 -19.63
CA TRP A 155 -27.92 -3.11 -20.05
C TRP A 155 -27.82 -2.52 -21.48
N ASP A 156 -26.75 -1.80 -21.81
CA ASP A 156 -26.59 -1.22 -23.15
C ASP A 156 -26.45 -2.31 -24.23
N ARG A 157 -25.75 -3.41 -23.92
CA ARG A 157 -25.70 -4.60 -24.79
C ARG A 157 -27.09 -5.15 -25.11
N ASP A 158 -27.96 -5.24 -24.12
CA ASP A 158 -29.32 -5.74 -24.29
C ASP A 158 -30.25 -4.70 -24.96
N ASN A 159 -29.86 -3.42 -24.97
CA ASN A 159 -30.63 -2.29 -25.49
C ASN A 159 -30.04 -1.66 -26.76
N GLY A 160 -29.31 -2.44 -27.55
CA GLY A 160 -28.89 -2.05 -28.90
C GLY A 160 -27.52 -1.38 -29.00
N MET A 161 -26.71 -1.42 -27.94
CA MET A 161 -25.31 -0.98 -27.91
C MET A 161 -25.12 0.49 -28.32
N LYS A 162 -26.05 1.36 -27.94
CA LYS A 162 -26.07 2.74 -28.41
C LYS A 162 -24.92 3.56 -27.81
N TYR A 163 -24.53 3.24 -26.58
CA TYR A 163 -23.51 3.97 -25.82
C TYR A 163 -22.23 3.15 -25.62
N ILE A 164 -22.10 2.02 -26.34
CA ILE A 164 -21.10 0.99 -26.06
C ILE A 164 -19.67 1.51 -26.09
N TYR A 165 -19.34 2.43 -27.00
CA TYR A 165 -17.99 2.97 -27.10
C TYR A 165 -17.65 3.91 -25.95
N ASP A 166 -18.59 4.78 -25.56
CA ASP A 166 -18.40 5.69 -24.43
C ASP A 166 -18.29 4.89 -23.12
N ILE A 167 -19.11 3.84 -22.98
CA ILE A 167 -19.04 2.92 -21.84
C ILE A 167 -17.70 2.18 -21.82
N LEU A 168 -17.25 1.63 -22.94
CA LEU A 168 -15.96 0.93 -23.03
C LEU A 168 -14.78 1.85 -22.76
N ASP A 169 -14.83 3.10 -23.22
CA ASP A 169 -13.82 4.11 -22.93
C ASP A 169 -13.78 4.46 -21.43
N LEU A 170 -14.94 4.64 -20.79
CA LEU A 170 -15.01 4.83 -19.35
C LEU A 170 -14.53 3.60 -18.58
N MET A 171 -14.87 2.39 -19.04
CA MET A 171 -14.37 1.13 -18.46
C MET A 171 -12.85 1.03 -18.60
N ASP A 172 -12.29 1.34 -19.76
CA ASP A 172 -10.85 1.27 -19.98
C ASP A 172 -10.11 2.16 -18.99
N ARG A 173 -10.56 3.40 -18.79
CA ARG A 173 -9.98 4.30 -17.77
C ARG A 173 -10.09 3.75 -16.34
N ASN A 174 -11.23 3.18 -15.99
CA ASN A 174 -11.52 2.78 -14.61
C ASN A 174 -11.03 1.36 -14.23
N TYR A 175 -10.80 0.51 -15.23
CA TYR A 175 -10.23 -0.83 -15.08
C TYR A 175 -8.74 -0.89 -15.44
N SER A 176 -8.19 0.19 -16.00
CA SER A 176 -6.75 0.35 -16.22
C SER A 176 -5.99 0.30 -14.89
N LYS A 177 -4.73 -0.16 -14.98
CA LYS A 177 -3.85 -0.47 -13.83
C LYS A 177 -3.32 0.78 -13.12
N ASP A 178 -4.23 1.66 -12.74
CA ASP A 178 -3.94 2.91 -12.07
C ASP A 178 -3.84 2.67 -10.55
N GLU A 179 -3.67 3.74 -9.77
CA GLU A 179 -3.55 3.69 -8.30
C GLU A 179 -4.63 2.83 -7.65
N THR A 180 -5.87 2.90 -8.15
CA THR A 180 -7.03 2.12 -7.70
C THR A 180 -6.77 0.61 -7.70
N TRP A 181 -6.21 0.08 -8.79
CA TRP A 181 -5.92 -1.35 -8.92
C TRP A 181 -4.52 -1.71 -8.44
N SER A 182 -3.62 -0.73 -8.28
CA SER A 182 -2.27 -0.95 -7.77
C SER A 182 -2.26 -1.58 -6.36
N PHE A 183 -3.20 -1.17 -5.49
CA PHE A 183 -3.34 -1.75 -4.16
C PHE A 183 -3.79 -3.21 -4.22
N ILE A 184 -4.81 -3.51 -5.03
CA ILE A 184 -5.31 -4.87 -5.23
C ILE A 184 -4.24 -5.76 -5.84
N TYR A 185 -3.51 -5.26 -6.84
CA TYR A 185 -2.40 -5.95 -7.45
C TYR A 185 -1.30 -6.24 -6.41
N SER A 186 -0.94 -5.25 -5.60
CA SER A 186 0.00 -5.42 -4.49
C SER A 186 -0.46 -6.51 -3.50
N LEU A 187 -1.74 -6.53 -3.15
CA LEU A 187 -2.31 -7.55 -2.27
C LEU A 187 -2.20 -8.95 -2.89
N THR A 188 -2.46 -9.07 -4.20
CA THR A 188 -2.34 -10.36 -4.92
C THR A 188 -0.91 -10.86 -4.94
N GLU A 189 0.08 -9.98 -5.12
CA GLU A 189 1.49 -10.33 -5.06
C GLU A 189 1.86 -10.90 -3.68
N ASP A 190 1.44 -10.23 -2.61
CA ASP A 190 1.75 -10.66 -1.24
C ASP A 190 1.09 -12.01 -0.90
N GLU A 191 -0.16 -12.23 -1.32
CA GLU A 191 -0.82 -13.53 -1.17
C GLU A 191 -0.08 -14.65 -1.91
N CYS A 192 0.34 -14.38 -3.15
CA CYS A 192 1.04 -15.37 -3.96
C CYS A 192 2.47 -15.62 -3.47
N VAL A 193 3.15 -14.63 -2.88
CA VAL A 193 4.42 -14.84 -2.16
C VAL A 193 4.20 -15.79 -0.98
N ARG A 194 3.17 -15.57 -0.16
CA ARG A 194 2.86 -16.47 0.98
C ARG A 194 2.55 -17.90 0.52
N LYS A 195 1.82 -18.06 -0.59
CA LYS A 195 1.58 -19.40 -1.17
C LYS A 195 2.85 -20.06 -1.70
N ALA A 196 3.80 -19.27 -2.21
CA ALA A 196 5.08 -19.79 -2.67
C ALA A 196 5.98 -20.25 -1.50
N PHE A 197 5.84 -19.64 -0.32
CA PHE A 197 6.57 -19.99 0.90
C PHE A 197 5.59 -20.29 2.04
N PRO A 198 4.85 -21.41 1.98
CA PRO A 198 4.01 -21.82 3.10
C PRO A 198 4.94 -22.06 4.31
N ASN A 199 4.51 -21.63 5.49
CA ASN A 199 5.17 -22.05 6.71
C ASN A 199 4.98 -23.58 6.79
N ASP A 200 6.09 -24.32 6.90
CA ASP A 200 6.04 -25.74 7.23
C ASP A 200 5.61 -25.82 8.71
N ASP A 201 4.30 -25.95 8.94
CA ASP A 201 3.72 -26.28 10.25
C ASP A 201 3.85 -27.79 10.56
#